data_AF-X1RQ29-F1
#
_entry.id   AF-X1RQ29-F1
#
_cell.length_a   1.000
_cell.length_b   1.000
_cell.length_c   1.000
_cell.angle_alpha   90.00
_cell.angle_beta   90.00
_cell.angle_gamma   90.00
#
_symmetry.space_group_name_H-M   'P 1'
#
loop_
_entity.id
_entity.type
_entity.pdbx_description
1 polymer ?
#
loop_
_entity_poly.entity_id
_entity_poly.type
_entity_poly.pdbx_seq_one_letter_code
_entity_poly.pdbx_strand_id
1 'polypeptide(L)'
;MKHRLIKTEISYTGKQLRSNFAYTHFGLLGDSIIAFCGKCDVAQEKMVDLEDLKAGKQIYSESMLHFIIEHYDTDLEKAVLRQLLFTNIIKDLMNDIKSGAPIIRIG
;
A
#
# COMPACT_ATOMS: atom_id res chain seq x y z
N MET A 1 -2.27 16.92 -1.46
CA MET A 1 -2.69 15.56 -1.09
C MET A 1 -3.08 15.52 0.38
N LYS A 2 -4.20 14.88 0.73
CA LYS A 2 -4.63 14.69 2.13
C LYS A 2 -3.95 13.46 2.72
N HIS A 3 -3.69 13.42 4.03
CA HIS A 3 -3.14 12.23 4.68
C HIS A 3 -3.87 11.91 5.99
N ARG A 4 -4.01 10.62 6.32
CA ARG A 4 -4.60 10.19 7.60
C ARG A 4 -4.06 8.84 8.06
N LEU A 5 -3.59 8.78 9.30
CA LEU A 5 -3.36 7.52 10.01
C LEU A 5 -4.67 7.08 10.67
N ILE A 6 -5.17 5.90 10.31
CA ILE A 6 -6.37 5.32 10.92
C ILE A 6 -5.94 4.57 12.18
N LYS A 7 -6.56 4.92 13.31
CA LYS A 7 -6.21 4.36 14.63
C LYS A 7 -6.83 2.98 14.88
N THR A 8 -7.91 2.67 14.18
CA THR A 8 -8.56 1.36 14.25
C THR A 8 -7.88 0.39 13.29
N GLU A 9 -7.72 -0.86 13.71
CA GLU A 9 -7.21 -1.90 12.82
C GLU A 9 -8.17 -2.17 11.66
N ILE A 10 -7.61 -2.41 10.48
CA ILE A 10 -8.36 -2.77 9.28
C ILE A 10 -7.65 -3.93 8.60
N SER A 11 -8.36 -5.04 8.40
CA SER A 11 -7.84 -6.16 7.61
C SER A 11 -7.79 -5.79 6.12
N TYR A 12 -6.60 -5.90 5.55
CA TYR A 12 -6.37 -5.73 4.13
C TYR A 12 -6.64 -7.04 3.39
N THR A 13 -7.62 -7.01 2.47
CA THR A 13 -8.08 -8.18 1.71
C THR A 13 -8.03 -7.94 0.19
N GLY A 14 -7.38 -6.86 -0.24
CA GLY A 14 -7.40 -6.36 -1.62
C GLY A 14 -8.65 -5.52 -1.96
N LYS A 15 -9.77 -5.67 -1.24
CA LYS A 15 -10.99 -4.85 -1.44
C LYS A 15 -10.74 -3.34 -1.26
N GLN A 16 -9.71 -2.99 -0.50
CA GLN A 16 -9.32 -1.60 -0.24
C GLN A 16 -8.65 -0.91 -1.44
N LEU A 17 -8.19 -1.64 -2.47
CA LEU A 17 -7.62 -1.07 -3.69
C LEU A 17 -8.66 -0.51 -4.68
N ARG A 18 -9.96 -0.66 -4.37
CA ARG A 18 -11.02 -0.08 -5.21
C ARG A 18 -10.94 1.45 -5.17
N SER A 19 -11.26 2.09 -6.30
CA SER A 19 -11.28 3.54 -6.39
C SER A 19 -12.20 4.20 -5.34
N ASN A 20 -11.76 5.35 -4.83
CA ASN A 20 -12.44 6.15 -3.82
C ASN A 20 -12.60 5.43 -2.47
N PHE A 21 -11.71 4.50 -2.12
CA PHE A 21 -11.76 3.85 -0.82
C PHE A 21 -11.62 4.87 0.31
N ALA A 22 -10.66 5.79 0.21
CA ALA A 22 -10.41 6.80 1.24
C ALA A 22 -11.57 7.80 1.35
N TYR A 23 -12.20 8.15 0.23
CA TYR A 23 -13.37 9.00 0.22
C TYR A 23 -14.59 8.32 0.84
N THR A 24 -14.91 7.10 0.39
CA THR A 24 -16.14 6.40 0.80
C THR A 24 -16.14 5.95 2.27
N HIS A 25 -14.98 5.70 2.86
CA HIS A 25 -14.88 5.25 4.26
C HIS A 25 -14.47 6.34 5.24
N PHE A 26 -13.73 7.36 4.78
CA PHE A 26 -13.11 8.34 5.67
C PHE A 26 -13.40 9.80 5.27
N GLY A 27 -14.16 10.04 4.20
CA GLY A 27 -14.51 11.37 3.72
C GLY A 27 -13.33 12.13 3.09
N LEU A 28 -12.27 11.42 2.72
CA LEU A 28 -11.09 12.03 2.10
C LEU A 28 -11.27 12.13 0.58
N LEU A 29 -11.94 13.19 0.13
CA LEU A 29 -12.12 13.46 -1.31
C LEU A 29 -10.84 13.99 -1.97
N GLY A 30 -10.52 13.47 -3.16
CA GLY A 30 -9.35 13.85 -3.96
C GLY A 30 -8.08 13.08 -3.61
N ASP A 31 -6.94 13.55 -4.12
CA ASP A 31 -5.63 12.95 -3.87
C ASP A 31 -5.36 12.74 -2.37
N SER A 32 -5.15 11.49 -1.97
CA SER A 32 -4.98 11.13 -0.58
C SER A 32 -4.07 9.91 -0.34
N ILE A 33 -3.50 9.85 0.87
CA ILE A 33 -2.89 8.65 1.43
C ILE A 33 -3.53 8.34 2.78
N ILE A 34 -3.92 7.09 2.99
CA ILE A 34 -4.26 6.58 4.31
C ILE A 34 -3.26 5.52 4.72
N ALA A 35 -2.95 5.49 6.02
CA ALA A 35 -2.14 4.46 6.63
C ALA A 35 -2.94 3.77 7.73
N PHE A 36 -2.79 2.46 7.89
CA PHE A 36 -3.45 1.69 8.95
C PHE A 36 -2.72 0.39 9.22
N CYS A 37 -2.83 -0.14 10.44
CA CYS A 37 -2.34 -1.46 10.78
C CYS A 37 -3.45 -2.51 10.67
N GLY A 38 -3.09 -3.74 10.35
CA GLY A 38 -4.00 -4.89 10.43
C GLY A 38 -3.51 -6.10 9.67
N LYS A 39 -4.29 -7.19 9.74
CA LYS A 39 -4.02 -8.44 9.02
C LYS A 39 -3.95 -8.19 7.51
N CYS A 40 -3.02 -8.86 6.84
CA CYS A 40 -2.98 -8.98 5.39
C CYS A 40 -3.45 -10.38 5.01
N ASP A 41 -4.52 -10.49 4.22
CA ASP A 41 -5.07 -11.77 3.75
C ASP A 41 -5.75 -11.58 2.39
N VAL A 42 -4.93 -11.57 1.33
CA VAL A 42 -5.42 -11.37 -0.03
C VAL A 42 -5.78 -12.71 -0.65
N ALA A 43 -7.08 -12.93 -0.85
CA ALA A 43 -7.56 -14.10 -1.60
C ALA A 43 -7.03 -14.07 -3.04
N GLN A 44 -6.72 -15.23 -3.62
CA GLN A 44 -6.16 -15.33 -4.99
C GLN A 44 -6.99 -14.59 -6.04
N GLU A 45 -8.32 -14.64 -5.92
CA GLU A 45 -9.30 -13.93 -6.77
C GLU A 45 -9.27 -12.39 -6.67
N LYS A 46 -8.54 -11.83 -5.70
CA LYS A 46 -8.32 -10.38 -5.52
C LYS A 46 -6.87 -9.98 -5.75
N MET A 47 -6.03 -10.89 -6.22
CA MET A 47 -4.65 -10.61 -6.58
C MET A 47 -4.60 -9.81 -7.88
N VAL A 48 -3.97 -8.64 -7.84
CA VAL A 48 -3.81 -7.77 -9.02
C VAL A 48 -2.57 -8.18 -9.81
N ASP A 49 -1.55 -8.71 -9.15
CA ASP A 49 -0.32 -9.18 -9.77
C ASP A 49 -0.53 -10.57 -10.43
N LEU A 50 -0.40 -10.61 -11.75
CA LEU A 50 -0.58 -11.83 -12.54
C LEU A 50 0.57 -12.83 -12.37
N GLU A 51 1.78 -12.38 -12.00
CA GLU A 51 2.91 -13.26 -11.75
C GLU A 51 2.75 -13.99 -10.43
N ASP A 52 2.35 -13.27 -9.37
CA ASP A 52 2.07 -13.90 -8.07
C ASP A 52 0.89 -14.88 -8.15
N LEU A 53 -0.12 -14.56 -8.98
CA LEU A 53 -1.25 -15.45 -9.23
C LEU A 53 -0.79 -16.74 -9.93
N LYS A 54 0.06 -16.63 -10.96
CA LYS A 54 0.63 -17.78 -11.67
C LYS A 54 1.56 -18.61 -10.77
N ALA A 55 2.27 -17.97 -9.86
CA ALA A 55 3.16 -18.62 -8.90
C ALA A 55 2.42 -19.20 -7.68
N GLY A 56 1.10 -18.96 -7.55
CA GLY A 56 0.29 -19.44 -6.43
C GLY A 56 0.72 -18.88 -5.08
N LYS A 57 1.40 -17.72 -5.06
CA LYS A 57 1.89 -17.13 -3.81
C LYS A 57 0.74 -16.62 -2.96
N GLN A 58 0.89 -16.72 -1.64
CA GLN A 58 -0.05 -16.14 -0.69
C GLN A 58 0.54 -14.85 -0.12
N ILE A 59 -0.20 -13.74 -0.20
CA ILE A 59 0.17 -12.48 0.44
C ILE A 59 -0.55 -12.44 1.79
N TYR A 60 0.20 -12.79 2.84
CA TYR A 60 -0.33 -12.97 4.20
C TYR A 60 0.57 -12.33 5.26
N SER A 61 -0.05 -11.74 6.28
CA SER A 61 0.59 -11.39 7.56
C SER A 61 -0.47 -11.21 8.64
N GLU A 62 -0.16 -11.59 9.89
CA GLU A 62 -1.04 -11.33 11.03
C GLU A 62 -1.08 -9.85 11.42
N SER A 63 0.01 -9.11 11.19
CA SER A 63 0.10 -7.68 11.43
C SER A 63 1.01 -7.02 10.41
N MET A 64 0.48 -6.02 9.70
CA MET A 64 1.19 -5.28 8.66
C MET A 64 0.72 -3.82 8.67
N LEU A 65 1.66 -2.91 8.44
CA LEU A 65 1.35 -1.51 8.15
C LEU A 65 1.02 -1.38 6.67
N HIS A 66 -0.19 -0.92 6.38
CA HIS A 66 -0.71 -0.74 5.02
C HIS A 66 -0.74 0.74 4.66
N PHE A 67 -0.49 1.03 3.39
CA PHE A 67 -0.70 2.35 2.80
C PHE A 67 -1.62 2.21 1.59
N ILE A 68 -2.69 2.99 1.55
CA ILE A 68 -3.55 3.13 0.35
C ILE A 68 -3.40 4.56 -0.14
N ILE A 69 -2.90 4.70 -1.37
CA ILE A 69 -2.63 5.97 -2.02
C ILE A 69 -3.56 6.10 -3.22
N GLU A 70 -4.36 7.15 -3.26
CA GLU A 70 -5.27 7.45 -4.36
C GLU A 70 -4.88 8.79 -4.98
N HIS A 71 -4.62 8.80 -6.28
CA HIS A 71 -4.48 10.00 -7.09
C HIS A 71 -5.60 10.04 -8.13
N TYR A 72 -6.21 11.20 -8.37
CA TYR A 72 -7.30 11.37 -9.33
C TYR A 72 -6.81 11.53 -10.79
N ASP A 73 -5.53 11.30 -11.00
CA ASP A 73 -4.89 11.15 -12.30
C ASP A 73 -5.07 9.71 -12.81
N THR A 74 -5.16 9.52 -14.12
CA THR A 74 -5.35 8.19 -14.75
C THR A 74 -4.09 7.67 -15.43
N ASP A 75 -2.99 8.40 -15.36
CA ASP A 75 -1.72 8.03 -15.97
C ASP A 75 -1.02 6.87 -15.21
N LEU A 76 -0.95 5.71 -15.86
CA LEU A 76 -0.37 4.49 -15.29
C LEU A 76 1.14 4.60 -15.08
N GLU A 77 1.87 5.23 -16.02
CA GLU A 77 3.32 5.39 -15.91
C GLU A 77 3.65 6.24 -14.69
N LYS A 78 2.93 7.36 -14.50
CA LYS A 78 3.05 8.18 -13.29
C LYS A 78 2.70 7.40 -12.03
N ALA A 79 1.68 6.53 -12.07
CA ALA A 79 1.32 5.70 -10.92
C ALA A 79 2.47 4.76 -10.52
N VAL A 80 3.09 4.09 -11.50
CA VAL A 80 4.27 3.24 -11.29
C VAL A 80 5.45 4.04 -10.74
N LEU A 81 5.77 5.18 -11.36
CA LEU A 81 6.87 6.04 -10.90
C LEU A 81 6.65 6.55 -9.46
N ARG A 82 5.41 6.90 -9.10
CA ARG A 82 5.05 7.29 -7.72
C ARG A 82 5.22 6.14 -6.74
N GLN A 83 4.85 4.92 -7.11
CA GLN A 83 5.07 3.73 -6.29
C GLN A 83 6.58 3.48 -6.04
N LEU A 84 7.40 3.58 -7.09
CA LEU A 84 8.86 3.42 -6.97
C LEU A 84 9.48 4.52 -6.10
N LEU A 85 9.05 5.76 -6.27
CA LEU A 85 9.53 6.87 -5.43
C LEU A 85 9.12 6.67 -3.97
N PHE A 86 7.87 6.30 -3.71
CA PHE A 86 7.35 6.09 -2.36
C PHE A 86 8.11 4.98 -1.62
N THR A 87 8.36 3.85 -2.29
CA THR A 87 9.14 2.74 -1.72
C THR A 87 10.59 3.13 -1.44
N ASN A 88 11.23 3.96 -2.29
CA ASN A 88 12.57 4.48 -2.01
C ASN A 88 12.59 5.41 -0.79
N ILE A 89 11.61 6.30 -0.65
CA ILE A 89 11.48 7.18 0.53
C ILE A 89 11.35 6.36 1.80
N ILE A 90 10.51 5.31 1.80
CA ILE A 90 10.38 4.40 2.95
C ILE A 90 11.71 3.73 3.26
N LYS A 91 12.41 3.21 2.24
CA LYS A 91 13.70 2.54 2.42
C LYS A 91 14.73 3.48 3.05
N ASP A 92 14.84 4.72 2.58
CA ASP A 92 15.75 5.72 3.14
C ASP A 92 15.38 6.03 4.60
N LEU A 93 14.11 6.36 4.87
CA LEU A 93 13.63 6.65 6.23
C LEU A 93 13.88 5.48 7.19
N MET A 94 13.64 4.25 6.75
CA MET A 94 13.86 3.06 7.55
C MET A 94 15.34 2.85 7.89
N ASN A 95 16.25 3.19 6.98
CA ASN A 95 17.69 3.12 7.22
C ASN A 95 18.17 4.20 8.20
N ASP A 96 17.51 5.36 8.24
CA ASP A 96 17.85 6.42 9.19
C ASP A 96 17.45 6.08 10.64
N ILE A 97 16.33 5.36 10.81
CA ILE A 97 15.76 5.07 12.14
C ILE A 97 16.19 3.73 12.74
N LYS A 98 16.64 2.79 11.91
CA LYS A 98 16.98 1.43 12.37
C LYS A 98 18.49 1.27 12.54
N SER A 99 18.88 0.42 13.49
CA SER A 99 20.24 -0.11 13.57
C SER A 99 20.30 -1.51 12.93
N GLY A 100 21.33 -1.80 12.15
CA GLY A 100 21.52 -3.13 11.55
C GLY A 100 21.86 -3.08 10.06
N ALA A 101 21.69 -4.22 9.37
CA ALA A 101 21.98 -4.33 7.94
C ALA A 101 21.16 -3.33 7.11
N PRO A 102 21.72 -2.69 6.07
CA PRO A 102 20.99 -1.72 5.26
C PRO A 102 19.80 -2.36 4.56
N ILE A 103 18.65 -1.67 4.54
CA ILE A 103 17.55 -2.00 3.63
C ILE A 103 17.94 -1.53 2.24
N ILE A 104 17.88 -2.45 1.30
CA ILE A 104 18.03 -2.19 -0.13
C ILE A 104 16.69 -2.40 -0.82
N ARG A 105 16.40 -1.58 -1.83
CA ARG A 105 15.26 -1.80 -2.73
C ARG A 105 15.72 -2.72 -3.85
N ILE A 106 14.95 -3.78 -4.13
CA ILE A 106 15.16 -4.69 -5.25
C ILE A 106 13.93 -4.58 -6.15
N GLY A 107 14.14 -4.25 -7.43
CA GLY A 107 13.10 -3.83 -8.36
C GLY A 107 12.84 -2.34 -8.26
#